data_AF-A0A948URP7-F1
#
_entry.id   AF-A0A948URP7-F1
#
_cell.length_a   1.000
_cell.length_b   1.000
_cell.length_c   1.000
_cell.angle_alpha   90.00
_cell.angle_beta   90.00
_cell.angle_gamma   90.00
#
_symmetry.space_group_name_H-M   'P 1'
#
loop_
_entity.id
_entity.type
_entity.pdbx_description
1 polymer ?
#
loop_
_entity_poly.entity_id
_entity_poly.type
_entity_poly.pdbx_seq_one_letter_code
_entity_poly.pdbx_strand_id
1 'polypeptide(L)'
;MKKNGFLMISLASLILPNVCVAQTTAEVGDVYSNRCANCHGVKAGGVPKLTEKPGVSVQVADGQGMASEEKTNIYGPPLNNLSKEALAAKLLDLRNKGFDSSSYHSVMVQNLKTIEKREGKISDEKMAEYISNSFGVNAN
;
A
#
# COMPACT_ATOMS: atom_id res chain seq x y z
N MET A 1 -27.11 61.73 -23.00
CA MET A 1 -26.66 60.88 -24.13
C MET A 1 -25.14 60.69 -24.06
N LYS A 2 -24.67 59.45 -23.79
CA LYS A 2 -23.36 58.82 -24.10
C LYS A 2 -23.23 57.60 -23.15
N LYS A 3 -23.73 56.44 -23.56
CA LYS A 3 -23.03 55.31 -24.22
C LYS A 3 -21.94 54.67 -23.34
N ASN A 4 -22.27 53.44 -22.92
CA ASN A 4 -21.46 52.21 -22.96
C ASN A 4 -20.15 52.21 -22.15
N GLY A 5 -19.79 51.16 -21.40
CA GLY A 5 -20.26 49.79 -21.41
C GLY A 5 -19.45 48.98 -20.41
N PHE A 6 -19.92 47.75 -20.23
CA PHE A 6 -19.39 46.68 -19.39
C PHE A 6 -17.85 46.59 -19.34
N LEU A 7 -17.30 46.45 -18.14
CA LEU A 7 -16.08 45.69 -17.93
C LEU A 7 -16.33 44.65 -16.83
N MET A 8 -16.83 43.49 -17.26
CA MET A 8 -16.77 42.26 -16.48
C MET A 8 -15.31 41.81 -16.42
N ILE A 9 -14.70 41.85 -15.24
CA ILE A 9 -13.54 41.01 -14.92
C ILE A 9 -13.90 40.28 -13.63
N SER A 10 -14.73 39.26 -13.76
CA SER A 10 -14.83 38.21 -12.75
C SER A 10 -13.78 37.16 -13.12
N LEU A 11 -12.55 37.36 -12.64
CA LEU A 11 -11.46 36.38 -12.78
C LEU A 11 -11.20 35.75 -11.42
N ALA A 12 -12.11 34.88 -10.99
CA ALA A 12 -11.90 34.03 -9.82
C ALA A 12 -12.46 32.62 -10.09
N SER A 13 -11.93 31.98 -11.13
CA SER A 13 -12.06 30.53 -11.34
C SER A 13 -10.67 29.92 -11.42
N LEU A 14 -9.99 29.88 -10.28
CA LEU A 14 -8.86 28.95 -10.08
C LEU A 14 -9.46 27.57 -9.79
N ILE A 15 -9.79 26.85 -10.86
CA ILE A 15 -10.11 25.43 -10.79
C ILE A 15 -8.78 24.73 -10.47
N LEU A 16 -8.54 24.41 -9.20
CA LEU A 16 -7.38 23.64 -8.73
C LEU A 16 -7.82 22.23 -8.28
N PRO A 17 -8.16 21.30 -9.20
CA PRO A 17 -8.43 19.92 -8.83
C PRO A 17 -7.13 19.14 -8.54
N ASN A 18 -5.97 19.64 -8.99
CA ASN A 18 -4.70 18.90 -8.93
C ASN A 18 -4.00 18.92 -7.57
N VAL A 19 -4.32 19.86 -6.68
CA VAL A 19 -3.63 19.97 -5.38
C VAL A 19 -4.06 18.85 -4.44
N CYS A 20 -5.37 18.55 -4.38
CA CYS A 20 -5.89 17.49 -3.52
C CYS A 20 -5.37 16.10 -3.92
N VAL A 21 -5.26 15.83 -5.23
CA VAL A 21 -4.76 14.52 -5.71
C VAL A 21 -3.28 14.35 -5.38
N ALA A 22 -2.45 15.36 -5.66
CA ALA A 22 -1.01 15.31 -5.37
C ALA A 22 -0.71 15.19 -3.87
N GLN A 23 -1.50 15.86 -3.02
CA GLN A 23 -1.35 15.76 -1.58
C GLN A 23 -1.70 14.36 -1.07
N THR A 24 -2.75 13.74 -1.61
CA THR A 24 -3.13 12.37 -1.23
C THR A 24 -2.14 11.30 -1.71
N THR A 25 -1.51 11.48 -2.87
CA THR A 25 -0.49 10.53 -3.35
C THR A 25 0.81 10.63 -2.55
N ALA A 26 1.20 11.84 -2.15
CA ALA A 26 2.34 12.05 -1.25
C ALA A 26 2.10 11.39 0.12
N GLU A 27 0.93 11.61 0.72
CA GLU A 27 0.55 11.00 2.01
C GLU A 27 0.57 9.46 1.96
N VAL A 28 -0.02 8.86 0.92
CA VAL A 28 -0.03 7.40 0.74
C VAL A 28 1.39 6.87 0.52
N GLY A 29 2.21 7.60 -0.24
CA GLY A 29 3.61 7.24 -0.48
C GLY A 29 4.48 7.31 0.78
N ASP A 30 4.25 8.30 1.63
CA ASP A 30 4.92 8.43 2.93
C ASP A 30 4.54 7.28 3.86
N VAL A 31 3.26 6.93 3.92
CA VAL A 31 2.80 5.78 4.71
C VAL A 31 3.44 4.49 4.21
N TYR A 32 3.47 4.28 2.89
CA TYR A 32 4.14 3.12 2.33
C TYR A 32 5.62 3.08 2.73
N SER A 33 6.33 4.18 2.51
CA SER A 33 7.78 4.27 2.72
C SER A 33 8.17 4.11 4.20
N ASN A 34 7.40 4.69 5.11
CA ASN A 34 7.71 4.70 6.54
C ASN A 34 7.22 3.45 7.28
N ARG A 35 6.25 2.72 6.72
CA ARG A 35 5.56 1.63 7.43
C ARG A 35 5.57 0.31 6.67
N CYS A 36 5.11 0.31 5.42
CA CYS A 36 4.93 -0.91 4.63
C CYS A 36 6.25 -1.45 4.06
N ALA A 37 7.15 -0.56 3.64
CA ALA A 37 8.44 -0.89 3.05
C ALA A 37 9.36 -1.66 4.01
N ASN A 38 9.18 -1.50 5.32
CA ASN A 38 9.95 -2.23 6.33
C ASN A 38 9.76 -3.76 6.22
N CYS A 39 8.58 -4.20 5.78
CA CYS A 39 8.28 -5.63 5.60
C CYS A 39 8.26 -6.03 4.12
N HIS A 40 7.80 -5.16 3.22
CA HIS A 40 7.62 -5.48 1.80
C HIS A 40 8.76 -4.99 0.89
N GLY A 41 9.80 -4.39 1.47
CA GLY A 41 10.92 -3.78 0.77
C GLY A 41 10.59 -2.41 0.17
N VAL A 42 11.61 -1.56 0.00
CA VAL A 42 11.45 -0.18 -0.52
C VAL A 42 10.92 -0.09 -1.94
N LYS A 43 10.97 -1.18 -2.71
CA LYS A 43 10.40 -1.31 -4.06
C LYS A 43 9.25 -2.32 -4.13
N ALA A 44 8.64 -2.65 -3.00
CA ALA A 44 7.59 -3.65 -2.90
C ALA A 44 7.97 -5.04 -3.43
N GLY A 45 9.26 -5.36 -3.52
CA GLY A 45 9.78 -6.63 -4.04
C GLY A 45 9.75 -7.78 -3.05
N GLY A 46 9.20 -7.55 -1.85
CA GLY A 46 9.36 -8.46 -0.73
C GLY A 46 10.80 -8.45 -0.22
N VAL A 47 11.05 -9.24 0.82
CA VAL A 47 12.41 -9.47 1.33
C VAL A 47 12.66 -10.97 1.30
N PRO A 48 13.75 -11.46 0.66
CA PRO A 48 14.05 -12.88 0.60
C PRO A 48 14.22 -13.51 1.99
N LYS A 49 13.70 -14.72 2.17
CA LYS A 49 13.80 -15.57 3.36
C LYS A 49 15.27 -15.67 3.83
N LEU A 50 15.55 -15.42 5.12
CA LEU A 50 16.76 -15.97 5.74
C LEU A 50 16.49 -17.45 6.04
N THR A 51 17.28 -18.31 5.40
CA THR A 51 17.49 -19.77 5.61
C THR A 51 16.81 -20.41 6.83
N GLU A 52 15.90 -21.37 6.59
CA GLU A 52 15.48 -22.34 7.62
C GLU A 52 16.46 -23.52 7.70
N LYS A 53 16.52 -24.07 8.91
CA LYS A 53 17.31 -25.22 9.34
C LYS A 53 17.29 -26.42 8.38
N PRO A 54 18.33 -27.29 8.43
CA PRO A 54 18.35 -28.53 7.66
C PRO A 54 17.11 -29.39 7.94
N GLY A 55 16.33 -29.72 6.90
CA GLY A 55 15.21 -30.66 6.96
C GLY A 55 13.89 -30.23 6.32
N VAL A 56 13.71 -28.95 5.95
CA VAL A 56 12.49 -28.46 5.28
C VAL A 56 12.80 -28.10 3.83
N SER A 57 12.08 -28.70 2.87
CA SER A 57 12.36 -28.46 1.44
C SER A 57 11.73 -27.15 0.95
N VAL A 58 12.50 -26.45 0.11
CA VAL A 58 12.19 -25.11 -0.43
C VAL A 58 10.90 -25.11 -1.27
N GLN A 59 10.57 -26.22 -1.93
CA GLN A 59 9.36 -26.34 -2.75
C GLN A 59 8.05 -26.39 -1.92
N VAL A 60 8.11 -26.75 -0.63
CA VAL A 60 6.96 -26.71 0.30
C VAL A 60 6.70 -25.28 0.79
N ALA A 61 7.77 -24.51 1.01
CA ALA A 61 7.68 -23.12 1.47
C ALA A 61 7.15 -22.17 0.38
N ASP A 62 7.56 -22.37 -0.87
CA ASP A 62 7.19 -21.49 -2.00
C ASP A 62 5.76 -21.75 -2.54
N GLY A 63 5.18 -22.94 -2.30
CA GLY A 63 3.82 -23.31 -2.73
C GLY A 63 2.69 -22.92 -1.76
N GLN A 64 3.02 -22.59 -0.50
CA GLN A 64 2.03 -22.42 0.58
C GLN A 64 1.94 -20.99 1.15
N GLY A 65 2.77 -20.06 0.66
CA GLY A 65 2.72 -18.65 1.09
C GLY A 65 2.94 -18.47 2.60
N MET A 66 3.79 -19.29 3.21
CA MET A 66 3.99 -19.30 4.66
C MET A 66 5.28 -18.60 5.08
N ALA A 67 5.08 -17.70 6.04
CA ALA A 67 6.07 -16.95 6.77
C ALA A 67 6.81 -17.80 7.82
N SER A 68 7.93 -17.26 8.31
CA SER A 68 8.78 -17.87 9.35
C SER A 68 8.13 -17.83 10.73
N GLU A 69 8.31 -18.89 11.52
CA GLU A 69 7.87 -19.01 12.92
C GLU A 69 8.80 -18.30 13.94
N GLU A 70 9.87 -17.63 13.50
CA GLU A 70 10.74 -16.89 14.42
C GLU A 70 10.29 -15.42 14.55
N LYS A 71 9.85 -15.05 15.77
CA LYS A 71 9.17 -13.80 16.16
C LYS A 71 9.92 -12.49 15.82
N THR A 72 11.13 -12.58 15.28
CA THR A 72 12.01 -11.44 15.00
C THR A 72 12.15 -11.09 13.52
N ASN A 73 11.65 -11.91 12.57
CA ASN A 73 11.86 -11.71 11.14
C ASN A 73 10.58 -11.93 10.31
N ILE A 74 9.61 -11.04 10.50
CA ILE A 74 8.33 -11.05 9.78
C ILE A 74 8.49 -10.26 8.47
N TYR A 75 8.91 -10.95 7.41
CA TYR A 75 9.01 -10.36 6.06
C TYR A 75 7.71 -10.51 5.30
N GLY A 76 7.35 -9.49 4.52
CA GLY A 76 6.16 -9.44 3.69
C GLY A 76 6.41 -9.99 2.28
N PRO A 77 5.40 -10.61 1.65
CA PRO A 77 5.52 -11.04 0.26
C PRO A 77 5.77 -9.86 -0.70
N PRO A 78 6.31 -10.12 -1.89
CA PRO A 78 6.31 -9.14 -2.96
C PRO A 78 4.89 -8.64 -3.25
N LEU A 79 4.78 -7.34 -3.45
CA LEU A 79 3.56 -6.64 -3.84
C LEU A 79 3.66 -6.09 -5.26
N ASN A 80 4.88 -5.85 -5.76
CA ASN A 80 5.12 -5.29 -7.09
C ASN A 80 4.77 -6.23 -8.26
N ASN A 81 4.56 -7.53 -7.99
CA ASN A 81 4.12 -8.50 -8.98
C ASN A 81 2.58 -8.65 -9.05
N LEU A 82 1.84 -7.92 -8.22
CA LEU A 82 0.38 -7.97 -8.16
C LEU A 82 -0.23 -6.85 -9.00
N SER A 83 -1.39 -7.11 -9.62
CA SER A 83 -2.18 -6.04 -10.22
C SER A 83 -2.77 -5.13 -9.12
N LYS A 84 -3.15 -3.91 -9.49
CA LYS A 84 -3.87 -2.98 -8.61
C LYS A 84 -5.11 -3.64 -7.99
N GLU A 85 -5.87 -4.39 -8.78
CA GLU A 85 -7.09 -5.08 -8.34
C GLU A 85 -6.76 -6.17 -7.32
N ALA A 86 -5.69 -6.94 -7.56
CA ALA A 86 -5.23 -7.97 -6.63
C ALA A 86 -4.71 -7.36 -5.31
N LEU A 87 -4.03 -6.21 -5.37
CA LEU A 87 -3.58 -5.48 -4.19
C LEU A 87 -4.77 -4.97 -3.36
N ALA A 88 -5.75 -4.32 -4.01
CA ALA A 88 -6.94 -3.82 -3.34
C ALA A 88 -7.74 -4.97 -2.71
N ALA A 89 -7.91 -6.09 -3.41
CA ALA A 89 -8.60 -7.27 -2.89
C ALA A 89 -7.88 -7.85 -1.65
N LYS A 90 -6.55 -7.90 -1.66
CA LYS A 90 -5.77 -8.38 -0.50
C LYS A 90 -5.88 -7.45 0.71
N LEU A 91 -5.86 -6.13 0.51
CA LEU A 91 -6.04 -5.16 1.58
C LEU A 91 -7.46 -5.24 2.17
N LEU A 92 -8.48 -5.39 1.31
CA LEU A 92 -9.86 -5.60 1.73
C LEU A 92 -10.03 -6.90 2.51
N ASP A 93 -9.44 -8.00 2.03
CA ASP A 93 -9.42 -9.29 2.71
C ASP A 93 -8.78 -9.17 4.09
N LEU A 94 -7.64 -8.47 4.20
CA LEU A 94 -6.97 -8.21 5.47
C LEU A 94 -7.87 -7.53 6.50
N ARG A 95 -8.82 -6.68 6.06
CA ARG A 95 -9.73 -5.96 6.96
C ARG A 95 -10.96 -6.77 7.34
N ASN A 96 -11.48 -7.54 6.38
CA ASN A 96 -12.81 -8.14 6.49
C ASN A 96 -12.76 -9.60 6.93
N LYS A 97 -11.66 -10.30 6.69
CA LYS A 97 -11.53 -11.71 7.08
C LYS A 97 -11.09 -11.81 8.54
N GLY A 98 -11.78 -12.66 9.29
CA GLY A 98 -11.32 -13.13 10.60
C GLY A 98 -10.23 -14.16 10.41
N PHE A 99 -8.96 -13.73 10.45
CA PHE A 99 -7.83 -14.64 10.41
C PHE A 99 -7.60 -15.30 11.77
N ASP A 100 -7.11 -16.54 11.75
CA ASP A 100 -6.65 -17.20 12.97
C ASP A 100 -5.56 -16.36 13.64
N SER A 101 -5.66 -16.18 14.95
CA SER A 101 -4.70 -15.44 15.79
C SER A 101 -3.26 -15.96 15.73
N SER A 102 -3.06 -17.21 15.30
CA SER A 102 -1.75 -17.83 15.09
C SER A 102 -1.22 -17.65 13.67
N SER A 103 -2.04 -17.18 12.73
CA SER A 103 -1.63 -16.99 11.33
C SER A 103 -0.78 -15.73 11.15
N TYR A 104 0.10 -15.75 10.14
CA TYR A 104 0.84 -14.57 9.71
C TYR A 104 -0.05 -13.36 9.40
N HIS A 105 -1.24 -13.63 8.84
CA HIS A 105 -2.20 -12.59 8.51
C HIS A 105 -2.65 -11.81 9.75
N SER A 106 -2.72 -12.45 10.93
CA SER A 106 -3.04 -11.76 12.18
C SER A 106 -2.02 -10.68 12.53
N VAL A 107 -0.73 -10.92 12.28
CA VAL A 107 0.32 -9.92 12.50
C VAL A 107 0.15 -8.75 11.55
N MET A 108 -0.09 -9.02 10.27
CA MET A 108 -0.32 -7.97 9.27
C MET A 108 -1.57 -7.15 9.61
N VAL A 109 -2.64 -7.78 10.07
CA VAL A 109 -3.87 -7.10 10.53
C VAL A 109 -3.56 -6.15 11.70
N GLN A 110 -2.78 -6.60 12.70
CA GLN A 110 -2.42 -5.73 13.83
C GLN A 110 -1.47 -4.60 13.43
N ASN A 111 -0.53 -4.86 12.51
CA ASN A 111 0.33 -3.83 11.96
C ASN A 111 -0.48 -2.77 11.22
N LEU A 112 -1.42 -3.18 10.36
CA LEU A 112 -2.30 -2.27 9.65
C LEU A 112 -3.12 -1.42 10.61
N LYS A 113 -3.75 -2.02 11.63
CA LYS A 113 -4.48 -1.27 12.68
C LYS A 113 -3.58 -0.25 13.40
N THR A 114 -2.33 -0.62 13.68
CA THR A 114 -1.37 0.27 14.36
C THR A 114 -0.90 1.40 13.46
N ILE A 115 -0.79 1.16 12.16
CA ILE A 115 -0.51 2.21 11.17
C ILE A 115 -1.70 3.16 11.11
N GLU A 116 -2.92 2.66 10.97
CA GLU A 116 -4.11 3.50 10.82
C GLU A 116 -4.43 4.32 12.06
N LYS A 117 -4.12 3.79 13.24
CA LYS A 117 -4.20 4.56 14.49
C LYS A 117 -3.23 5.75 14.52
N ARG A 118 -2.08 5.63 13.85
CA ARG A 118 -1.01 6.65 13.85
C ARG A 118 -1.13 7.64 12.70
N GLU A 119 -1.39 7.14 11.50
CA GLU A 119 -1.36 7.90 10.24
C GLU A 119 -2.77 8.25 9.73
N GLY A 120 -3.82 7.70 10.34
CA GLY A 120 -5.19 7.76 9.80
C GLY A 120 -5.50 6.56 8.90
N LYS A 121 -6.80 6.34 8.68
CA LYS A 121 -7.27 5.21 7.85
C LYS A 121 -6.86 5.42 6.39
N ILE A 122 -6.20 4.42 5.83
CA ILE A 122 -5.72 4.46 4.43
C ILE A 122 -6.77 3.79 3.56
N SER A 123 -7.08 4.37 2.39
CA SER A 123 -7.92 3.69 1.38
C SER A 123 -7.14 2.54 0.74
N ASP A 124 -7.79 1.38 0.67
CA ASP A 124 -7.21 0.18 0.06
C ASP A 124 -6.94 0.39 -1.42
N GLU A 125 -7.87 1.05 -2.12
CA GLU A 125 -7.75 1.41 -3.52
C GLU A 125 -6.58 2.38 -3.74
N LYS A 126 -6.40 3.36 -2.85
CA LYS A 126 -5.33 4.36 -2.99
C LYS A 126 -3.95 3.79 -2.71
N MET A 127 -3.82 2.93 -1.71
CA MET A 127 -2.56 2.22 -1.47
C MET A 127 -2.24 1.24 -2.61
N ALA A 128 -3.24 0.52 -3.12
CA ALA A 128 -3.08 -0.36 -4.28
C ALA A 128 -2.69 0.41 -5.55
N GLU A 129 -3.33 1.54 -5.81
CA GLU A 129 -3.01 2.45 -6.91
C GLU A 129 -1.57 2.97 -6.79
N TYR A 130 -1.17 3.42 -5.61
CA TYR A 130 0.21 3.86 -5.36
C TYR A 130 1.23 2.75 -5.63
N ILE A 131 1.08 1.57 -5.02
CA ILE A 131 2.03 0.45 -5.20
C ILE A 131 2.10 0.03 -6.67
N SER A 132 0.96 -0.09 -7.35
CA SER A 132 0.90 -0.46 -8.76
C SER A 132 1.59 0.56 -9.65
N ASN A 133 1.37 1.86 -9.42
CA ASN A 133 1.92 2.92 -10.26
C ASN A 133 3.41 3.16 -9.99
N SER A 134 3.85 3.01 -8.73
CA SER A 134 5.23 3.28 -8.32
C SER A 134 6.17 2.10 -8.50
N PHE A 135 5.68 0.87 -8.37
CA PHE A 135 6.53 -0.32 -8.32
C PHE A 135 6.06 -1.48 -9.19
N GLY A 136 4.83 -1.43 -9.73
CA GLY A 136 4.26 -2.51 -10.53
C GLY A 136 5.06 -2.83 -11.79
N VAL A 137 4.70 -3.96 -12.43
CA VAL A 137 5.38 -4.46 -13.65
C VAL A 137 5.44 -3.44 -14.79
N ASN A 138 4.48 -2.51 -14.84
CA ASN A 138 4.40 -1.43 -15.83
C ASN A 138 4.66 -0.04 -15.22
N ALA A 139 5.28 0.04 -14.04
CA ALA A 139 5.66 1.32 -13.45
C ALA A 139 6.73 1.99 -14.33
N ASN A 140 6.52 3.26 -14.67
CA ASN A 140 7.46 4.09 -15.43
C ASN A 140 8.36 4.88 -14.48
#